data_AF-A0A2R6NSZ5-F1
#
_entry.id   AF-A0A2R6NSZ5-F1
#
_cell.length_a   1.000
_cell.length_b   1.000
_cell.length_c   1.000
_cell.angle_alpha   90.00
_cell.angle_beta   90.00
_cell.angle_gamma   90.00
#
_symmetry.space_group_name_H-M   'P 1'
#
loop_
_entity.id
_entity.type
_entity.pdbx_description
1 polymer ?
#
loop_
_entity_poly.entity_id
_entity_poly.type
_entity_poly.pdbx_seq_one_letter_code
_entity_poly.pdbx_strand_id
1 'polypeptide(L)'
;MNTLGLSTTAINKIVNNPTVLGSRLSDRTDDTLQLLGVSRADADHILDGYNNGFRIVFILNATLAAIATITSIVMIRHKELTRGDEEQLREKALKEDEKNNRAIGEEDREVARTEDVELDVLPVLQDQERARSEAIATT
;
A
#
# COMPACT_ATOMS: atom_id res chain seq x y z
N MET A 1 0.60 -28.23 48.27
CA MET A 1 0.40 -29.32 47.29
C MET A 1 -0.84 -28.97 46.50
N ASN A 2 -0.75 -28.90 45.18
CA ASN A 2 -1.89 -28.56 44.34
C ASN A 2 -2.86 -29.75 44.30
N THR A 3 -4.13 -29.51 43.99
CA THR A 3 -5.19 -30.53 43.92
C THR A 3 -4.87 -31.71 43.00
N LEU A 4 -3.98 -31.51 42.02
CA LEU A 4 -3.49 -32.56 41.11
C LEU A 4 -2.19 -33.26 41.57
N GLY A 5 -1.63 -32.93 42.74
CA GLY A 5 -0.39 -33.56 43.24
C GLY A 5 0.87 -33.29 42.42
N LEU A 6 0.82 -32.41 41.41
CA LEU A 6 1.92 -32.14 40.49
C LEU A 6 3.02 -31.31 41.12
N SER A 7 4.28 -31.65 40.81
CA SER A 7 5.44 -30.83 41.18
C SER A 7 5.44 -29.51 40.42
N THR A 8 5.96 -28.44 41.03
CA THR A 8 6.07 -27.12 40.40
C THR A 8 6.88 -27.17 39.11
N THR A 9 7.91 -28.03 39.04
CA THR A 9 8.72 -28.25 37.84
C THR A 9 7.90 -28.87 36.71
N ALA A 10 7.03 -29.83 37.01
CA ALA A 10 6.14 -30.43 36.02
C ALA A 10 5.13 -29.40 35.50
N ILE A 11 4.54 -28.59 36.38
CA ILE A 11 3.62 -27.51 36.00
C ILE A 11 4.32 -26.52 35.07
N ASN A 12 5.52 -26.06 35.42
CA ASN A 12 6.28 -25.15 34.57
C ASN A 12 6.61 -25.76 33.20
N LYS A 13 6.93 -27.05 33.13
CA LYS A 13 7.16 -27.73 31.85
C LYS A 13 5.89 -27.78 30.99
N ILE A 14 4.75 -28.11 31.59
CA ILE A 14 3.46 -28.20 30.89
C ILE A 14 3.01 -26.81 30.39
N VAL A 15 3.13 -25.78 31.22
CA VAL A 15 2.73 -24.40 30.86
C VAL A 15 3.60 -23.84 29.74
N ASN A 16 4.92 -24.07 29.77
CA ASN A 16 5.82 -23.56 28.74
C ASN A 16 5.77 -24.36 27.44
N ASN A 17 5.39 -25.64 27.49
CA ASN A 17 5.28 -26.48 26.30
C ASN A 17 4.11 -27.47 26.44
N PRO A 18 2.88 -27.09 26.05
CA PRO A 18 1.70 -27.96 26.17
C PRO A 18 1.75 -29.18 25.23
N THR A 19 2.65 -29.17 24.24
CA THR A 19 2.87 -30.29 23.31
C THR A 19 3.36 -31.55 24.02
N VAL A 20 3.94 -31.42 25.22
CA VAL A 20 4.35 -32.57 26.05
C VAL A 20 3.17 -33.43 26.50
N LEU A 21 1.95 -32.88 26.52
CA LEU A 21 0.71 -33.62 26.78
C LEU A 21 0.24 -34.40 25.54
N GLY A 22 0.86 -34.20 24.37
CA GLY A 22 0.54 -34.88 23.12
C GLY A 22 0.84 -36.38 23.13
N SER A 23 1.76 -36.83 24.00
CA SER A 23 2.08 -38.25 24.21
C SER A 23 0.88 -39.07 24.70
N ARG A 24 -0.17 -38.44 25.22
CA ARG A 24 -1.42 -39.14 25.60
C ARG A 24 -2.14 -39.79 24.41
N LEU A 25 -1.91 -39.30 23.19
CA LEU A 25 -2.49 -39.83 21.96
C LEU A 25 -1.74 -41.07 21.43
N SER A 26 -0.54 -41.32 21.94
CA SER A 26 0.24 -42.51 21.60
C SER A 26 -0.20 -43.68 22.48
N ASP A 27 -0.45 -44.83 21.86
CA ASP A 27 -0.81 -46.06 22.59
C ASP A 27 0.40 -46.71 23.29
N ARG A 28 1.60 -46.18 23.02
CA ARG A 28 2.81 -46.52 23.78
C ARG A 28 2.67 -45.93 25.18
N THR A 29 2.99 -46.74 26.18
CA THR A 29 3.22 -46.29 27.57
C THR A 29 4.36 -45.27 27.56
N ASP A 30 4.00 -44.01 27.29
CA ASP A 30 4.98 -42.95 27.07
C ASP A 30 5.55 -42.48 28.41
N ASP A 31 6.86 -42.69 28.57
CA ASP A 31 7.68 -42.27 29.71
C ASP A 31 7.47 -40.81 30.10
N THR A 32 7.09 -39.94 29.17
CA THR A 32 6.94 -38.50 29.42
C THR A 32 5.79 -38.17 30.37
N LEU A 33 4.63 -38.80 30.25
CA LEU A 33 3.50 -38.57 31.18
C LEU A 33 3.80 -39.17 32.55
N GLN A 34 4.41 -40.36 32.59
CA GLN A 34 4.84 -40.99 33.84
C GLN A 34 5.94 -40.19 34.54
N LEU A 35 6.93 -39.67 33.81
CA LEU A 35 7.99 -38.79 34.31
C LEU A 35 7.44 -37.49 34.89
N LEU A 36 6.32 -37.00 34.34
CA LEU A 36 5.62 -35.82 34.85
C LEU A 36 4.65 -36.14 35.99
N GLY A 37 4.38 -37.43 36.26
CA GLY A 37 3.41 -37.87 37.26
C GLY A 37 1.96 -37.52 36.90
N VAL A 38 1.64 -37.42 35.61
CA VAL A 38 0.34 -36.99 35.10
C VAL A 38 -0.42 -38.19 34.52
N SER A 39 -1.66 -38.42 34.95
CA SER A 39 -2.55 -39.42 34.34
C SER A 39 -3.06 -38.96 32.97
N ARG A 40 -3.44 -39.88 32.09
CA ARG A 40 -4.06 -39.54 30.79
C ARG A 40 -5.33 -38.68 30.97
N ALA A 41 -6.15 -38.99 31.98
CA ALA A 41 -7.36 -38.22 32.27
C ALA A 41 -7.06 -36.77 32.69
N ASP A 42 -6.00 -36.58 33.48
CA ASP A 42 -5.54 -35.24 33.88
C ASP A 42 -4.97 -34.48 32.68
N ALA A 43 -4.22 -35.16 31.80
CA ALA A 43 -3.67 -34.57 30.59
C ALA A 43 -4.77 -34.07 29.63
N ASP A 44 -5.85 -34.83 29.48
CA ASP A 44 -7.01 -34.41 28.68
C ASP A 44 -7.70 -33.19 29.30
N HIS A 45 -7.91 -33.20 30.62
CA HIS A 45 -8.55 -32.08 31.32
C HIS A 45 -7.71 -30.79 31.25
N ILE A 46 -6.39 -30.90 31.41
CA ILE A 46 -5.46 -29.76 31.30
C ILE A 46 -5.48 -29.19 29.88
N LEU A 47 -5.46 -30.05 28.85
CA LEU A 47 -5.44 -29.57 27.48
C LEU A 47 -6.77 -28.93 27.07
N ASP A 48 -7.91 -29.46 27.54
CA ASP A 48 -9.21 -28.85 27.29
C ASP A 48 -9.28 -27.44 27.92
N GLY A 49 -8.79 -27.30 29.15
CA GLY A 49 -8.64 -25.99 29.81
C GLY A 49 -7.75 -25.02 29.02
N TYR A 50 -6.60 -25.49 28.52
CA TYR A 50 -5.69 -24.70 27.70
C TYR A 50 -6.35 -24.23 26.39
N ASN A 51 -7.01 -25.15 25.67
CA ASN A 51 -7.68 -24.86 24.42
C ASN A 51 -8.82 -23.86 24.60
N ASN A 52 -9.59 -24.01 25.67
CA ASN A 52 -10.69 -23.09 25.98
C ASN A 52 -10.16 -21.68 26.33
N GLY A 53 -9.09 -21.61 27.14
CA GLY A 53 -8.40 -20.35 27.43
C GLY A 53 -7.89 -19.66 26.17
N PHE A 54 -7.22 -20.39 25.29
CA PHE A 54 -6.74 -19.87 24.01
C PHE A 54 -7.90 -19.37 23.13
N ARG A 55 -8.99 -20.13 23.05
CA ARG A 55 -10.19 -19.75 22.29
C ARG A 55 -10.79 -18.44 22.80
N ILE A 56 -10.84 -18.22 24.11
CA ILE A 56 -11.35 -16.96 24.69
C ILE A 56 -10.48 -15.78 24.26
N VAL A 57 -9.15 -15.90 24.38
CA VAL A 57 -8.21 -14.83 23.98
C VAL A 57 -8.29 -14.55 22.47
N PHE A 58 -8.43 -15.60 21.67
CA PHE A 58 -8.60 -15.49 20.22
C PHE A 58 -9.88 -14.73 19.86
N ILE A 59 -11.02 -15.11 20.45
CA ILE A 59 -12.30 -14.44 20.23
C ILE A 59 -12.24 -12.99 20.69
N LEU A 60 -11.64 -12.71 21.85
CA LEU A 60 -11.50 -11.35 22.37
C LEU A 60 -10.67 -10.48 21.41
N ASN A 61 -9.54 -10.97 20.91
CA ASN A 61 -8.74 -10.23 19.93
C ASN A 61 -9.51 -10.01 18.61
N ALA A 62 -10.24 -11.02 18.14
CA ALA A 62 -11.05 -10.89 16.93
C ALA A 62 -12.15 -9.83 17.07
N THR A 63 -12.86 -9.81 18.22
CA THR A 63 -13.91 -8.80 18.46
C THR A 63 -13.34 -7.40 18.64
N LEU A 64 -12.21 -7.26 19.35
CA LEU A 64 -11.50 -5.98 19.47
C LEU A 64 -11.06 -5.44 18.11
N ALA A 65 -10.51 -6.31 17.25
CA ALA A 65 -10.12 -5.93 15.89
C ALA A 65 -11.34 -5.50 15.07
N ALA A 66 -12.45 -6.27 15.10
CA ALA A 66 -13.67 -5.93 14.39
C ALA A 66 -14.26 -4.58 14.86
N ILE A 67 -14.31 -4.34 16.17
CA ILE A 67 -14.77 -3.06 16.74
C ILE A 67 -13.84 -1.91 16.31
N ALA A 68 -12.53 -2.12 16.32
CA ALA A 68 -11.57 -1.10 15.88
C ALA A 68 -11.77 -0.74 14.40
N THR A 69 -12.00 -1.73 13.53
CA THR A 69 -12.31 -1.50 12.11
C THR A 69 -13.61 -0.72 11.93
N ILE A 70 -14.68 -1.13 12.61
CA ILE A 70 -15.97 -0.41 12.56
C ILE A 70 -15.79 1.02 13.04
N THR A 71 -15.07 1.21 14.15
CA THR A 71 -14.79 2.54 14.71
C THR A 71 -14.01 3.39 13.73
N SER A 72 -13.01 2.83 13.05
CA SER A 72 -12.24 3.54 12.02
C SER A 72 -13.14 3.99 10.86
N ILE A 73 -14.01 3.10 10.36
CA ILE A 73 -14.97 3.42 9.29
C ILE A 73 -15.96 4.50 9.72
N VAL A 74 -16.50 4.41 10.94
CA VAL A 74 -17.46 5.40 11.46
C VAL A 74 -16.76 6.74 11.72
N MET A 75 -15.52 6.74 12.20
CA MET A 75 -14.75 7.97 12.40
C MET A 75 -14.48 8.70 11.09
N ILE A 76 -14.31 8.00 9.96
CA ILE A 76 -14.19 8.64 8.63
C ILE A 76 -15.44 9.48 8.30
N ARG A 77 -16.64 9.11 8.79
CA ARG A 77 -17.85 9.90 8.55
C ARG A 77 -18.03 11.09 9.50
N HIS A 78 -17.57 10.98 10.75
CA HIS A 78 -17.74 12.05 11.74
C HIS A 78 -16.58 13.04 11.76
N LYS A 79 -15.37 12.63 11.40
CA LYS A 79 -14.33 13.55 10.96
C LYS A 79 -14.47 13.68 9.46
N GLU A 80 -15.23 14.67 9.03
CA GLU A 80 -15.03 15.25 7.72
C GLU A 80 -13.52 15.46 7.54
N LEU A 81 -12.88 14.65 6.68
CA LEU A 81 -11.50 14.84 6.25
C LEU A 81 -11.41 16.04 5.28
N THR A 82 -12.35 16.97 5.37
CA THR A 82 -12.31 18.29 4.77
C THR A 82 -11.16 19.01 5.44
N ARG A 83 -9.96 18.75 4.92
CA ARG A 83 -8.78 19.54 5.19
C ARG A 83 -9.19 20.96 4.80
N GLY A 84 -9.11 21.93 5.72
CA GLY A 84 -9.63 23.28 5.50
C GLY A 84 -9.00 24.04 4.31
N ASP A 85 -8.04 23.41 3.62
CA ASP A 85 -7.34 23.86 2.42
C ASP A 85 -7.75 23.12 1.14
N GLU A 86 -8.65 22.12 1.15
CA GLU A 86 -9.03 21.34 -0.05
C GLU A 86 -9.64 22.21 -1.15
N GLU A 87 -10.49 23.17 -0.79
CA GLU A 87 -11.10 24.09 -1.77
C GLU A 87 -10.03 25.00 -2.40
N GLN A 88 -9.06 25.46 -1.60
CA GLN A 88 -7.93 26.25 -2.09
C GLN A 88 -6.96 25.42 -2.95
N LEU A 89 -6.74 24.16 -2.62
CA LEU A 89 -5.92 23.25 -3.44
C LEU A 89 -6.62 22.92 -4.75
N ARG A 90 -7.95 22.72 -4.74
CA ARG A 90 -8.74 22.45 -5.95
C ARG A 90 -8.76 23.65 -6.89
N GLU A 91 -8.92 24.86 -6.35
CA GLU A 91 -8.79 26.08 -7.16
C GLU A 91 -7.38 26.28 -7.73
N LYS A 92 -6.34 25.95 -6.97
CA LYS A 92 -4.95 26.04 -7.47
C LYS A 92 -4.68 25.04 -8.58
N ALA A 93 -5.15 23.79 -8.44
CA ALA A 93 -5.03 22.77 -9.47
C ALA A 93 -5.75 23.17 -10.77
N LEU A 94 -6.99 23.69 -10.66
CA LEU A 94 -7.73 24.18 -11.83
C LEU A 94 -7.02 25.35 -12.53
N LYS A 95 -6.47 26.29 -11.76
CA LYS A 95 -5.71 27.44 -12.31
C LYS A 95 -4.39 27.00 -12.96
N GLU A 96 -3.74 25.96 -12.43
CA GLU A 96 -2.50 25.41 -12.97
C GLU A 96 -2.76 24.64 -14.27
N ASP A 97 -3.84 23.85 -14.34
CA ASP A 97 -4.28 23.15 -15.55
C ASP A 97 -4.64 24.14 -16.68
N GLU A 98 -5.38 25.22 -16.37
CA GLU A 98 -5.69 26.26 -17.36
C GLU A 98 -4.44 26.99 -17.85
N LYS A 99 -3.47 27.24 -16.96
CA LYS A 99 -2.21 27.89 -17.32
C LYS A 99 -1.35 26.98 -18.20
N ASN A 100 -1.28 25.68 -17.87
CA ASN A 100 -0.53 24.70 -18.65
C ASN A 100 -1.14 24.50 -20.04
N ASN A 101 -2.48 24.45 -20.14
CA ASN A 101 -3.16 24.31 -21.42
C ASN A 101 -3.02 25.56 -22.32
N ARG A 102 -2.88 26.75 -21.72
CA ARG A 102 -2.56 27.99 -22.46
C ARG A 102 -1.11 28.05 -22.92
N ALA A 103 -0.17 27.57 -22.09
CA ALA A 103 1.26 27.51 -22.45
C ALA A 103 1.51 26.56 -23.63
N ILE A 104 0.88 25.38 -23.63
CA ILE A 104 0.97 24.42 -24.75
C ILE A 104 0.38 25.03 -26.05
N GLY A 105 -0.73 25.77 -25.95
CA GLY A 105 -1.31 26.46 -27.11
C GLY A 105 -0.51 27.68 -27.61
N GLU A 106 0.40 28.23 -26.81
CA GLU A 106 1.34 29.29 -27.22
C GLU A 106 2.60 28.71 -27.87
N GLU A 107 3.14 27.60 -27.35
CA GLU A 107 4.29 26.90 -27.96
C GLU A 107 3.97 26.39 -29.38
N ASP A 108 2.77 25.81 -29.60
CA ASP A 108 2.32 25.37 -30.93
C ASP A 108 2.16 26.54 -31.93
N ARG A 109 1.90 27.76 -31.45
CA ARG A 109 1.78 28.97 -32.28
C ARG A 109 3.12 29.65 -32.56
N GLU A 110 4.12 29.43 -31.72
CA GLU A 110 5.47 29.95 -31.92
C GLU A 110 6.25 29.09 -32.92
N VAL A 111 6.11 27.76 -32.85
CA VAL A 111 6.71 26.81 -33.82
C VAL A 111 6.16 27.00 -35.23
N ALA A 112 4.84 27.21 -35.37
CA ALA A 112 4.22 27.53 -36.66
C ALA A 112 4.70 28.86 -37.27
N ARG A 113 5.22 29.79 -36.46
CA ARG A 113 5.68 31.11 -36.93
C ARG A 113 7.14 31.11 -37.40
N THR A 114 7.94 30.13 -36.96
CA THR A 114 9.35 30.02 -37.35
C THR A 114 9.56 29.22 -38.65
N GLU A 115 8.64 28.34 -39.03
CA GLU A 115 8.74 27.59 -40.30
C GLU A 115 8.49 28.46 -41.54
N ASP A 116 7.77 29.58 -41.40
CA ASP A 116 7.42 30.48 -42.52
C ASP A 116 8.51 31.51 -42.88
N VAL A 117 9.62 31.59 -42.12
CA VAL A 117 10.64 32.64 -42.29
C VAL A 117 11.94 32.13 -42.95
N GLU A 118 12.13 30.82 -43.12
CA GLU A 118 13.36 30.24 -43.68
C GLU A 118 13.18 29.71 -45.11
N LEU A 119 12.59 30.49 -46.01
CA LEU A 119 12.64 30.23 -47.45
C LEU A 119 12.66 31.50 -48.30
N ASP A 120 13.50 32.48 -47.94
CA ASP A 120 13.74 33.63 -48.82
C ASP A 120 15.20 34.10 -48.76
N VAL A 121 16.12 33.22 -49.15
CA VAL A 121 17.53 33.56 -49.40
C VAL A 121 17.95 33.12 -50.81
N LEU A 122 17.62 33.99 -51.79
CA LEU A 122 18.39 34.36 -53.00
C LEU A 122 18.62 33.29 -54.12
N PRO A 123 18.87 33.70 -55.40
CA PRO A 123 19.33 35.04 -55.82
C PRO A 123 18.63 35.70 -57.03
N VAL A 124 18.57 37.03 -56.88
CA VAL A 124 18.52 38.09 -57.89
C VAL A 124 19.63 37.90 -58.94
N LEU A 125 19.40 37.05 -59.95
CA LEU A 125 20.28 36.91 -61.11
C LEU A 125 19.55 36.80 -62.46
N GLN A 126 18.25 37.10 -62.53
CA GLN A 126 17.52 37.12 -63.81
C GLN A 126 17.28 38.53 -64.38
N ASP A 127 17.40 39.60 -63.58
CA ASP A 127 17.19 40.96 -64.07
C ASP A 127 18.43 41.59 -64.72
N GLN A 128 19.63 41.02 -64.49
CA GLN A 128 20.86 41.55 -65.07
C GLN A 128 21.06 41.14 -66.56
N GLU A 129 20.41 40.06 -67.02
CA GLU A 129 20.47 39.66 -68.44
C GLU A 129 19.42 40.38 -69.31
N ARG A 130 18.26 40.77 -68.75
CA ARG A 130 17.27 41.56 -69.49
C ARG A 130 17.77 42.97 -69.83
N ALA A 131 18.49 43.60 -68.91
CA ALA A 131 19.05 44.94 -69.14
C ALA A 131 20.20 44.98 -70.17
N ARG A 132 20.90 43.86 -70.41
CA ARG A 132 21.93 43.78 -71.46
C ARG A 132 21.37 43.52 -72.85
N SER A 133 20.22 42.85 -72.97
CA SER A 133 19.59 42.59 -74.27
C SER A 133 19.00 43.86 -74.91
N GLU A 134 18.59 44.85 -74.11
CA GLU A 134 17.98 46.09 -74.64
C GLU A 134 19.01 47.13 -75.08
N ALA A 135 20.25 47.07 -74.60
CA ALA A 135 21.32 48.01 -74.97
C ALA A 135 21.98 47.72 -76.32
N ILE A 136 21.78 46.54 -76.92
CA ILE A 136 22.40 46.15 -78.20
C ILE A 136 21.47 46.44 -79.40
N ALA A 137 20.18 46.68 -79.18
CA ALA A 137 19.20 46.92 -80.25
C ALA A 137 19.04 48.40 -80.66
N THR A 138 19.82 49.32 -80.07
CA THR A 138 19.74 50.77 -80.35
C THR A 138 21.12 51.35 -80.72
N THR A 139 21.80 50.72 -81.68
CA THR A 139 22.90 51.33 -82.45
C THR A 139 22.40 51.64 -83.86
#